data_AF-A0A7J8VQ19-F1
#
_entry.id   AF-A0A7J8VQ19-F1
#
_cell.length_a   1.000
_cell.length_b   1.000
_cell.length_c   1.000
_cell.angle_alpha   90.00
_cell.angle_beta   90.00
_cell.angle_gamma   90.00
#
_symmetry.space_group_name_H-M   'P 1'
#
loop_
_entity.id
_entity.type
_entity.pdbx_description
1 polymer ?
#
loop_
_entity_poly.entity_id
_entity_poly.type
_entity_poly.pdbx_seq_one_letter_code
_entity_poly.pdbx_strand_id
1 'polypeptide(L)' 'MGVVTYDYESTSPVAPSRLFKAFTVEAPKLWPTAAPNVVKSIEVEANPSSGSIVKINFVE' A
#
# COMPACT_ATOMS: atom_id res chain seq x y z
N MET A 1 -19.19 5.81 21.13
CA MET A 1 -17.87 5.89 20.46
C MET A 1 -18.10 6.61 19.14
N GLY A 2 -17.42 7.73 18.89
CA GLY A 2 -17.60 8.50 17.66
C GLY A 2 -16.78 7.93 16.51
N VAL A 3 -17.36 7.90 15.30
CA VAL A 3 -16.66 7.51 14.07
C VAL A 3 -16.50 8.78 13.22
N VAL A 4 -15.28 9.07 12.78
CA VAL A 4 -14.97 10.18 11.87
C VAL A 4 -14.58 9.56 10.54
N THR A 5 -15.27 9.94 9.46
CA THR A 5 -15.01 9.49 8.09
C THR A 5 -14.43 10.63 7.27
N TYR A 6 -13.41 10.35 6.48
CA TYR A 6 -12.78 11.30 5.55
C TYR A 6 -12.60 10.64 4.19
N ASP A 7 -13.10 11.30 3.14
CA ASP A 7 -13.00 10.83 1.77
C ASP A 7 -11.94 11.64 1.02
N TYR A 8 -11.08 10.94 0.27
CA TYR A 8 -10.03 11.54 -0.55
C TYR A 8 -10.03 10.95 -1.95
N GLU A 9 -10.07 11.82 -2.95
CA GLU A 9 -10.03 11.46 -4.36
C GLU A 9 -8.83 12.11 -5.05
N SER A 10 -8.19 11.37 -5.93
CA SER A 10 -7.06 11.84 -6.74
C SER A 10 -7.16 11.28 -8.16
N THR A 11 -6.92 12.12 -9.16
CA THR A 11 -6.94 11.72 -10.57
C THR A 11 -5.55 11.30 -11.03
N SER A 12 -5.48 10.27 -11.87
CA SER A 12 -4.23 9.78 -12.44
C SER A 12 -4.43 9.39 -13.91
N PRO A 13 -3.46 9.68 -14.80
CA PRO A 13 -3.54 9.26 -16.21
C PRO A 13 -3.27 7.76 -16.40
N VAL A 14 -2.85 7.04 -15.35
CA VAL A 14 -2.53 5.62 -15.42
C VAL A 14 -3.81 4.78 -15.35
N ALA A 15 -3.90 3.74 -16.18
CA ALA A 15 -5.04 2.84 -16.21
C ALA A 15 -5.33 2.24 -14.80
N PRO A 16 -6.60 2.17 -14.36
CA PRO A 16 -6.96 1.69 -13.02
C PRO A 16 -6.43 0.30 -12.68
N SER A 17 -6.39 -0.61 -13.65
CA SER A 17 -5.87 -1.98 -13.47
C SER A 17 -4.39 -2.01 -13.11
N ARG A 18 -3.59 -1.12 -13.70
CA ARG A 18 -2.16 -0.98 -13.40
C ARG A 18 -1.95 -0.32 -12.05
N LEU A 19 -2.73 0.71 -11.71
CA LEU A 19 -2.66 1.37 -10.41
C LEU A 19 -2.99 0.40 -9.28
N PHE A 20 -4.12 -0.32 -9.37
CA PHE A 20 -4.50 -1.28 -8.34
C PHE A 20 -3.46 -2.38 -8.16
N LYS A 21 -2.91 -2.88 -9.27
CA LYS A 21 -1.85 -3.89 -9.21
C LYS A 21 -0.59 -3.36 -8.53
N ALA A 22 -0.14 -2.16 -8.87
CA ALA A 22 1.05 -1.54 -8.31
C ALA A 22 0.89 -1.17 -6.81
N PHE A 23 -0.23 -0.54 -6.45
CA PHE A 23 -0.46 0.03 -5.11
C PHE A 23 -1.00 -0.97 -4.10
N THR A 24 -1.62 -2.07 -4.54
CA THR A 24 -2.27 -3.04 -3.63
C THR A 24 -1.66 -4.42 -3.76
N VAL A 25 -1.61 -5.00 -4.97
CA VAL A 25 -1.19 -6.39 -5.17
C VAL A 25 0.33 -6.56 -5.02
N GLU A 26 1.10 -5.70 -5.67
CA GLU A 26 2.57 -5.77 -5.72
C GLU A 26 3.24 -4.72 -4.83
N ALA A 27 2.45 -4.02 -4.00
CA ALA A 27 2.89 -3.01 -3.05
C ALA A 27 4.14 -3.43 -2.24
N PRO A 28 4.21 -4.65 -1.66
CA PRO A 28 5.34 -5.01 -0.81
C PRO A 28 6.69 -5.01 -1.52
N LYS A 29 6.70 -5.23 -2.83
CA LYS A 29 7.90 -5.24 -3.67
C LYS A 29 8.15 -3.87 -4.31
N LEU A 30 7.07 -3.19 -4.72
CA LEU A 30 7.16 -1.95 -5.47
C LEU A 30 7.45 -0.74 -4.57
N TRP A 31 6.86 -0.66 -3.38
CA TRP A 31 7.06 0.51 -2.51
C TRP A 31 8.51 0.72 -2.05
N PRO A 32 9.27 -0.32 -1.63
CA PRO A 32 10.67 -0.15 -1.28
C PRO A 32 11.55 0.30 -2.45
N THR A 33 11.16 -0.01 -3.69
CA THR A 33 11.91 0.38 -4.89
C THR A 33 11.47 1.74 -5.46
N ALA A 34 10.18 2.06 -5.37
CA ALA A 34 9.61 3.32 -5.83
C ALA A 34 9.89 4.49 -4.87
N ALA A 35 9.95 4.22 -3.56
CA ALA A 35 10.21 5.21 -2.53
C ALA A 35 11.19 4.67 -1.47
N PRO A 36 12.46 4.41 -1.85
CA PRO A 36 13.47 3.80 -0.97
C PRO A 36 13.81 4.68 0.25
N ASN A 37 13.60 5.99 0.13
CA ASN A 37 13.84 6.97 1.19
C ASN A 37 12.64 7.14 2.14
N VAL A 38 11.58 6.32 1.99
CA VAL A 38 10.38 6.41 2.82
C VAL A 38 10.03 5.02 3.36
N VAL A 39 10.04 4.00 2.50
CA VAL A 39 9.63 2.63 2.87
C VAL A 39 10.85 1.71 2.84
N LYS A 40 11.21 1.16 4.00
CA LYS A 40 12.32 0.22 4.16
C LYS A 40 11.91 -1.21 3.79
N SER A 41 10.78 -1.67 4.32
CA SER A 41 10.22 -2.97 3.98
C SER A 41 8.74 -3.04 4.28
N ILE A 42 8.05 -3.94 3.58
CA ILE A 42 6.65 -4.29 3.86
C ILE A 42 6.60 -5.81 4.02
N GLU A 43 6.15 -6.24 5.19
CA GLU A 43 6.03 -7.65 5.55
C GLU A 43 4.55 -7.99 5.67
N VAL A 44 4.12 -9.04 4.96
CA VAL A 44 2.74 -9.54 5.05
C VAL A 44 2.78 -10.81 5.90
N GLU A 45 2.19 -10.74 7.09
CA GLU A 45 2.05 -11.87 7.99
C GLU A 45 0.79 -12.65 7.57
N ALA A 46 1.01 -13.90 7.13
CA ALA A 46 0.03 -14.82 6.53
C ALA A 46 -0.34 -14.58 5.05
N ASN A 47 -0.93 -15.61 4.43
CA ASN A 47 -1.33 -15.62 3.02
C ASN A 47 -2.08 -14.33 2.64
N PRO A 48 -1.75 -13.67 1.51
CA PRO A 48 -2.39 -12.43 1.09
C PRO A 48 -3.84 -12.70 0.65
N SER A 49 -4.76 -12.64 1.60
CA SER A 49 -6.19 -12.84 1.41
C SER A 49 -6.96 -11.89 2.33
N SER A 50 -8.29 -11.98 2.33
CA SER A 50 -9.10 -11.14 3.21
C SER A 50 -8.72 -11.37 4.69
N GLY A 51 -8.31 -10.31 5.38
CA GLY A 51 -7.90 -10.36 6.79
C GLY A 51 -6.40 -10.52 7.04
N SER A 52 -5.54 -10.40 6.02
CA SER A 52 -4.08 -10.40 6.23
C SER A 52 -3.61 -9.23 7.10
N ILE A 53 -2.55 -9.47 7.89
CA ILE A 53 -1.88 -8.45 8.68
C ILE A 53 -0.66 -7.96 7.90
N VAL A 54 -0.57 -6.65 7.66
CA VAL A 54 0.54 -6.02 6.92
C VAL A 54 1.31 -5.10 7.84
N LYS A 55 2.62 -5.35 7.97
CA LYS A 55 3.57 -4.53 8.72
C LYS A 55 4.39 -3.70 7.74
N ILE A 56 4.33 -2.38 7.85
CA ILE A 56 5.08 -1.44 7.02
C ILE A 56 6.17 -0.80 7.89
N ASN A 57 7.43 -0.97 7.49
CA ASN A 57 8.57 -0.36 8.15
C ASN A 57 9.01 0.86 7.32
N PHE A 58 8.89 2.05 7.91
CA PHE A 58 9.42 3.28 7.31
C PHE A 58 10.91 3.44 7.62
N VAL A 59 11.62 4.20 6.81
CA VAL A 59 12.99 4.62 7.17
C VAL A 59 12.93 5.71 8.26
N GLU A 60 13.99 5.79 9.04
CA GLU A 60 14.16 6.76 10.14
C GLU A 60 14.45 8.17 9.62
#